data_AF-A0A3D5BT63-F1
#
_entry.id   AF-A0A3D5BT63-F1
#
_cell.length_a   1.000
_cell.length_b   1.000
_cell.length_c   1.000
_cell.angle_alpha   90.00
_cell.angle_beta   90.00
_cell.angle_gamma   90.00
#
_symmetry.space_group_name_H-M   'P 1'
#
loop_
_entity.id
_entity.type
_entity.pdbx_description
1 polymer ?
#
loop_
_entity_poly.entity_id
_entity_poly.type
_entity_poly.pdbx_seq_one_letter_code
_entity_poly.pdbx_strand_id
1 'polypeptide(L)'
;MTDSPFDTASGSTLHFTTPQLEDVFDSVLNEIQSLRPLSCVIGFPKSGKTAFLDRLKTAIDIETLSLAASSEQTLFHILMMHTTPQGESKPVLSKLLREKKRLVLFIDNAHLLTDGDFAFLASLFGLAKQHQSGLQVVLVGNGEIVHRLARPENRAIYSMLGAVWTLPKLTREQSREYIGFLLENAGLAADLISNPEPLIKKAAGVIGILRMLTVTLALRALSTKEACNAEDVLECAPEAAAHPRETPSTAPAPTQHMGARMPRWGVLVLALSMCGIIGLLVFFLSWLMPDLHIMDLVLRSEGTAREATPAPPVPKMEPRPAGPVMQSVAKTVFRKRTKDGPYSVQLGSFATMEAMLLHLPRFKDLDQNLFWNRESGTPASFSLFVGRFESFEQARDYGREHDLQDTQVVFRPFVGTVGPLTNPEQIRHASLLLGLQEPLKVFEQDLVSGVEIQFALERSREDALNQCMEAEKKGMSCAVTQYE
;
A
#
# COMPACT_ATOMS: atom_id res chain seq x y z
N MET A 1 -34.93 11.20 -15.73
CA MET A 1 -33.98 10.19 -15.21
C MET A 1 -33.83 9.17 -16.32
N THR A 2 -32.84 9.38 -17.19
CA THR A 2 -32.46 8.41 -18.22
C THR A 2 -31.42 7.50 -17.61
N ASP A 3 -31.73 6.21 -17.50
CA ASP A 3 -30.77 5.20 -17.01
C ASP A 3 -29.49 5.29 -17.85
N SER A 4 -28.32 5.22 -17.20
CA SER A 4 -27.05 5.29 -17.91
C SER A 4 -26.94 4.08 -18.84
N PRO A 5 -26.53 4.23 -20.11
CA PRO A 5 -26.38 3.10 -21.04
C PRO A 5 -25.37 2.06 -20.53
N PHE A 6 -24.50 2.43 -19.59
CA PHE A 6 -23.53 1.56 -18.94
C PHE A 6 -24.07 0.78 -17.74
N ASP A 7 -25.23 1.15 -17.20
CA ASP A 7 -25.84 0.43 -16.07
C ASP A 7 -26.46 -0.89 -16.56
N THR A 8 -27.08 -0.89 -17.75
CA THR A 8 -27.53 -2.09 -18.44
C THR A 8 -26.39 -3.05 -18.81
N ALA A 9 -25.22 -2.51 -19.17
CA ALA A 9 -24.04 -3.32 -19.47
C ALA A 9 -23.50 -4.08 -18.24
N SER A 10 -23.73 -3.55 -17.03
CA SER A 10 -23.32 -4.18 -15.77
C SER A 10 -24.05 -5.49 -15.48
N GLY A 11 -25.26 -5.66 -16.04
CA GLY A 11 -26.05 -6.89 -15.95
C GLY A 11 -25.81 -7.87 -17.09
N SER A 12 -25.02 -7.51 -18.11
CA SER A 12 -24.72 -8.41 -19.23
C SER A 12 -23.69 -9.46 -18.79
N THR A 13 -23.91 -10.72 -19.16
CA THR A 13 -23.02 -11.87 -18.86
C THR A 13 -21.72 -11.84 -19.68
N LEU A 14 -21.52 -10.79 -20.48
CA LEU A 14 -20.36 -10.64 -21.33
C LEU A 14 -19.20 -10.14 -20.47
N HIS A 15 -18.16 -10.96 -20.37
CA HIS A 15 -16.91 -10.62 -19.72
C HIS A 15 -15.85 -10.34 -20.78
N PHE A 16 -15.12 -9.24 -20.65
CA PHE A 16 -13.93 -9.03 -21.48
C PHE A 16 -12.85 -10.01 -21.06
N THR A 17 -12.21 -10.64 -22.04
CA THR A 17 -11.19 -11.64 -21.79
C THR A 17 -9.97 -11.41 -22.67
N THR A 18 -8.82 -11.80 -22.15
CA THR A 18 -7.55 -11.80 -22.86
C THR A 18 -6.88 -13.15 -22.64
N PRO A 19 -5.96 -13.60 -23.51
CA PRO A 19 -5.27 -14.87 -23.32
C PRO A 19 -4.66 -15.01 -21.92
N GLN A 20 -4.02 -13.95 -21.39
CA GLN A 20 -3.41 -14.00 -20.05
C GLN A 20 -4.44 -14.03 -18.92
N LEU A 21 -5.61 -13.39 -19.09
CA LEU A 21 -6.70 -13.47 -18.12
C LEU A 21 -7.36 -14.85 -18.14
N GLU A 22 -7.51 -15.45 -19.32
CA GLU A 22 -7.98 -16.83 -19.49
C GLU A 22 -7.03 -17.83 -18.83
N ASP A 23 -5.73 -17.71 -19.06
CA ASP A 23 -4.73 -18.58 -18.44
C ASP A 23 -4.85 -18.57 -16.90
N VAL A 24 -5.04 -17.38 -16.30
CA VAL A 24 -5.25 -17.22 -14.86
C VAL A 24 -6.61 -17.79 -14.44
N PHE A 25 -7.66 -17.53 -15.21
CA PHE A 25 -9.01 -18.04 -14.95
C PHE A 25 -9.05 -19.56 -14.93
N ASP A 26 -8.52 -20.20 -15.98
CA ASP A 26 -8.45 -21.65 -16.13
C ASP A 26 -7.57 -22.26 -15.03
N SER A 27 -6.46 -21.61 -14.69
CA SER A 27 -5.61 -22.06 -13.58
C SER A 27 -6.34 -22.07 -12.23
N VAL A 28 -7.08 -21.00 -11.93
CA VAL A 28 -7.87 -20.91 -10.69
C VAL A 28 -9.03 -21.92 -10.71
N LEU A 29 -9.70 -22.07 -11.85
CA LEU A 29 -10.79 -23.03 -12.02
C LEU A 29 -10.31 -24.48 -11.84
N ASN A 30 -9.18 -24.82 -12.45
CA ASN A 30 -8.52 -26.11 -12.28
C ASN A 30 -8.12 -26.35 -10.82
N GLU A 31 -7.64 -25.33 -10.12
CA GLU A 31 -7.25 -25.46 -8.73
C GLU A 31 -8.47 -25.71 -7.81
N ILE A 32 -9.56 -24.97 -8.05
CA ILE A 32 -10.86 -25.20 -7.40
C ILE A 32 -11.25 -26.67 -7.64
N GLN A 33 -11.30 -27.13 -8.89
CA GLN A 33 -11.63 -28.51 -9.26
C GLN A 33 -10.72 -29.55 -8.58
N SER A 34 -9.42 -29.26 -8.43
CA SER A 34 -8.42 -30.14 -7.78
C SER A 34 -8.54 -30.25 -6.25
N LEU A 35 -9.54 -29.59 -5.66
CA LEU A 35 -9.81 -29.64 -4.22
C LEU A 35 -8.73 -29.01 -3.32
N ARG A 36 -8.01 -28.00 -3.81
CA ARG A 36 -7.12 -27.23 -2.93
C ARG A 36 -7.95 -26.42 -1.91
N PRO A 37 -7.56 -26.43 -0.63
CA PRO A 37 -8.34 -25.80 0.42
C PRO A 37 -8.33 -24.27 0.32
N LEU A 38 -7.20 -23.67 -0.04
CA LEU A 38 -7.04 -22.22 -0.08
C LEU A 38 -6.28 -21.78 -1.33
N SER A 39 -6.87 -20.84 -2.05
CA SER A 39 -6.35 -20.28 -3.30
C SER A 39 -6.40 -18.75 -3.21
N CYS A 40 -5.44 -18.04 -3.80
CA CYS A 40 -5.36 -16.57 -3.68
C CYS A 40 -5.14 -15.89 -5.03
N VAL A 41 -6.03 -14.95 -5.38
CA VAL A 41 -5.94 -14.13 -6.58
C VAL A 41 -5.69 -12.68 -6.17
N ILE A 42 -4.54 -12.15 -6.55
CA ILE A 42 -4.15 -10.77 -6.28
C ILE A 42 -4.22 -9.93 -7.55
N GLY A 43 -4.44 -8.63 -7.37
CA GLY A 43 -4.40 -7.68 -8.48
C GLY A 43 -4.34 -6.24 -7.95
N PHE A 44 -3.96 -5.32 -8.83
CA PHE A 44 -3.93 -3.90 -8.49
C PHE A 44 -5.33 -3.39 -8.06
N PRO A 45 -5.41 -2.30 -7.28
CA PRO A 45 -6.67 -1.61 -7.06
C PRO A 45 -7.35 -1.34 -8.41
N LYS A 46 -8.64 -1.68 -8.51
CA LYS A 46 -9.43 -1.55 -9.75
C LYS A 46 -8.96 -2.42 -10.93
N SER A 47 -8.24 -3.53 -10.70
CA SER A 47 -7.82 -4.44 -11.79
C SER A 47 -8.91 -5.38 -12.32
N GLY A 48 -10.20 -5.18 -11.99
CA GLY A 48 -11.29 -6.07 -12.42
C GLY A 48 -11.48 -7.33 -11.57
N LYS A 49 -10.93 -7.37 -10.36
CA LYS A 49 -11.05 -8.51 -9.41
C LYS A 49 -12.47 -8.99 -9.17
N THR A 50 -13.41 -8.08 -8.92
CA THR A 50 -14.82 -8.42 -8.67
C THR A 50 -15.46 -9.05 -9.91
N ALA A 51 -15.22 -8.50 -11.11
CA ALA A 51 -15.71 -9.08 -12.36
C ALA A 51 -15.12 -10.47 -12.66
N PHE A 52 -13.84 -10.67 -12.34
CA PHE A 52 -13.19 -11.98 -12.42
C PHE A 52 -13.83 -13.00 -11.48
N LEU A 53 -14.11 -12.59 -10.23
CA LEU A 53 -14.74 -13.42 -9.22
C LEU A 53 -16.20 -13.74 -9.56
N ASP A 54 -16.96 -12.80 -10.13
CA ASP A 54 -18.32 -13.05 -10.61
C ASP A 54 -18.35 -14.04 -11.78
N ARG A 55 -17.39 -13.94 -12.70
CA ARG A 55 -17.21 -14.93 -13.76
C ARG A 55 -16.87 -16.32 -13.23
N LEU A 56 -16.04 -16.40 -12.18
CA LEU A 56 -15.74 -17.69 -11.54
C LEU A 56 -16.99 -18.32 -10.92
N LYS A 57 -17.82 -17.53 -10.24
CA LYS A 57 -19.07 -18.03 -9.66
C LYS A 57 -20.00 -18.62 -10.72
N THR A 58 -20.15 -17.94 -11.86
CA THR A 58 -21.04 -18.42 -12.93
C THR A 58 -20.51 -19.67 -13.64
N ALA A 59 -19.20 -19.91 -13.61
CA ALA A 59 -18.57 -21.08 -14.22
C ALA A 59 -18.57 -22.33 -13.32
N ILE A 60 -18.88 -22.20 -12.03
CA ILE A 60 -18.78 -23.28 -11.05
C ILE A 60 -20.18 -23.82 -10.71
N ASP A 61 -20.42 -25.09 -11.02
CA ASP A 61 -21.67 -25.80 -10.70
C ASP A 61 -21.69 -26.39 -9.26
N ILE A 62 -21.02 -25.71 -8.33
CA ILE A 62 -20.89 -26.13 -6.93
C ILE A 62 -21.54 -25.07 -6.06
N GLU A 63 -21.96 -25.43 -4.85
CA GLU A 63 -22.47 -24.45 -3.90
C GLU A 63 -21.39 -23.40 -3.59
N THR A 64 -21.68 -22.15 -3.93
CA THR A 64 -20.78 -21.00 -3.72
C THR A 64 -21.37 -20.03 -2.71
N LEU A 65 -20.53 -19.51 -1.81
CA LEU A 65 -20.86 -18.37 -0.97
C LEU A 65 -19.88 -17.24 -1.26
N SER A 66 -20.38 -16.01 -1.47
CA SER A 66 -19.54 -14.84 -1.73
C SER A 66 -19.67 -13.84 -0.60
N LEU A 67 -18.53 -13.40 -0.07
CA LEU A 67 -18.43 -12.37 0.95
C LEU A 67 -17.49 -11.26 0.46
N ALA A 68 -17.77 -10.02 0.85
CA ALA A 68 -16.83 -8.92 0.68
C ALA A 68 -16.26 -8.58 2.06
N ALA A 69 -14.94 -8.67 2.22
CA ALA A 69 -14.29 -8.28 3.46
C ALA A 69 -14.40 -6.76 3.68
N SER A 70 -14.47 -6.36 4.95
CA SER A 70 -14.54 -4.97 5.39
C SER A 70 -13.58 -4.75 6.55
N SER A 71 -13.03 -3.55 6.68
CA SER A 71 -12.21 -3.17 7.84
C SER A 71 -13.04 -2.94 9.10
N GLU A 72 -14.35 -2.69 8.96
CA GLU A 72 -15.23 -2.35 10.08
C GLU A 72 -15.82 -3.57 10.78
N GLN A 73 -15.86 -4.72 10.09
CA GLN A 73 -16.54 -5.92 10.56
C GLN A 73 -15.65 -7.15 10.35
N THR A 74 -15.63 -8.04 11.34
CA THR A 74 -14.92 -9.31 11.21
C THR A 74 -15.61 -10.22 10.20
N LEU A 75 -14.84 -11.09 9.56
CA LEU A 75 -15.35 -12.08 8.62
C LEU A 75 -16.42 -12.96 9.27
N PHE A 76 -16.27 -13.27 10.56
CA PHE A 76 -17.27 -13.99 11.34
C PHE A 76 -18.61 -13.24 11.35
N HIS A 77 -18.61 -11.93 11.61
CA HIS A 77 -19.83 -11.14 11.65
C HIS A 77 -20.51 -11.05 10.29
N ILE A 78 -19.73 -10.81 9.23
CA ILE A 78 -20.23 -10.76 7.84
C ILE A 78 -20.87 -12.10 7.46
N LEU A 79 -20.22 -13.20 7.83
CA LEU A 79 -20.73 -14.55 7.56
C LEU A 79 -22.02 -14.84 8.33
N MET A 80 -22.12 -14.38 9.59
CA MET A 80 -23.37 -14.49 10.36
C MET A 80 -24.52 -13.71 9.70
N MET A 81 -24.26 -12.49 9.22
CA MET A 81 -25.26 -11.67 8.53
C MET A 81 -25.79 -12.32 7.24
N HIS A 82 -24.91 -12.97 6.47
CA HIS A 82 -25.30 -13.68 5.25
C HIS A 82 -26.05 -14.99 5.49
N THR A 83 -26.02 -15.52 6.72
CA THR A 83 -26.56 -16.85 7.04
C THR A 83 -27.83 -16.82 7.88
N THR A 84 -28.35 -15.66 8.27
CA THR A 84 -29.59 -15.52 9.05
C THR A 84 -30.69 -14.74 8.31
N PRO A 85 -31.38 -15.34 7.33
CA PRO A 85 -32.69 -14.84 6.95
C PRO A 85 -33.70 -15.32 8.01
N GLN A 86 -34.18 -14.40 8.86
CA GLN A 86 -35.28 -14.60 9.81
C GLN A 86 -35.11 -15.71 10.88
N GLY A 87 -34.62 -15.33 12.06
CA GLY A 87 -35.10 -15.91 13.33
C GLY A 87 -34.48 -17.21 13.86
N GLU A 88 -33.76 -18.02 13.07
CA GLU A 88 -33.07 -19.22 13.60
C GLU A 88 -31.53 -19.05 13.62
N SER A 89 -30.98 -19.09 14.83
CA SER A 89 -29.57 -18.79 15.16
C SER A 89 -28.59 -19.94 14.91
N LYS A 90 -28.95 -20.93 14.09
CA LYS A 90 -27.99 -21.95 13.65
C LYS A 90 -27.36 -21.51 12.32
N PRO A 91 -26.03 -21.31 12.26
CA PRO A 91 -25.41 -20.71 11.09
C PRO A 91 -25.57 -21.67 9.91
N VAL A 92 -26.18 -21.18 8.82
CA VAL A 92 -26.35 -21.91 7.55
C VAL A 92 -25.05 -22.57 7.13
N LEU A 93 -23.89 -21.94 7.37
CA LEU A 93 -22.59 -22.56 7.12
C LEU A 93 -22.40 -23.91 7.83
N SER A 94 -22.75 -24.02 9.11
CA SER A 94 -22.67 -25.30 9.83
C SER A 94 -23.63 -26.35 9.28
N LYS A 95 -24.78 -25.92 8.76
CA LYS A 95 -25.73 -26.81 8.07
C LYS A 95 -25.17 -27.27 6.73
N LEU A 96 -24.64 -26.36 5.91
CA LEU A 96 -24.00 -26.67 4.63
C LEU A 96 -22.80 -27.61 4.79
N LEU A 97 -21.95 -27.36 5.80
CA LEU A 97 -20.83 -28.24 6.14
C LEU A 97 -21.31 -29.62 6.64
N ARG A 98 -22.39 -29.69 7.43
CA ARG A 98 -22.97 -30.97 7.89
C ARG A 98 -23.65 -31.76 6.79
N GLU A 99 -24.23 -31.09 5.79
CA GLU A 99 -24.83 -31.72 4.62
C GLU A 99 -23.79 -32.39 3.70
N LYS A 100 -22.49 -32.34 4.07
CA LYS A 100 -21.36 -32.91 3.32
C LYS A 100 -21.26 -32.42 1.89
N LYS A 101 -21.85 -31.26 1.60
CA LYS A 101 -21.73 -30.62 0.31
C LYS A 101 -20.35 -29.98 0.19
N ARG A 102 -19.86 -29.94 -1.04
CA ARG A 102 -18.68 -29.18 -1.40
C ARG A 102 -19.09 -27.71 -1.45
N LEU A 103 -18.37 -26.85 -0.74
CA LEU A 103 -18.66 -25.43 -0.63
C LEU A 103 -17.42 -24.64 -1.04
N VAL A 104 -17.60 -23.68 -1.97
CA VAL A 104 -16.55 -22.72 -2.35
C VAL A 104 -16.91 -21.36 -1.76
N LEU A 105 -16.07 -20.86 -0.86
CA LEU A 105 -16.19 -19.55 -0.24
C LEU A 105 -15.30 -18.54 -0.96
N PHE A 106 -15.92 -17.61 -1.68
CA PHE A 106 -15.26 -16.47 -2.29
C PHE A 106 -15.21 -15.31 -1.31
N ILE A 107 -14.01 -14.75 -1.09
CA ILE A 107 -13.83 -13.57 -0.24
C ILE A 107 -13.19 -12.47 -1.09
N ASP A 108 -14.00 -11.50 -1.52
CA ASP A 108 -13.53 -10.29 -2.20
C ASP A 108 -12.96 -9.29 -1.19
N ASN A 109 -12.11 -8.38 -1.65
CA ASN A 109 -11.37 -7.41 -0.83
C ASN A 109 -10.59 -8.04 0.33
N ALA A 110 -10.08 -9.26 0.16
CA ALA A 110 -9.45 -10.03 1.23
C ALA A 110 -8.17 -9.39 1.81
N HIS A 111 -7.64 -8.33 1.21
CA HIS A 111 -6.61 -7.47 1.80
C HIS A 111 -7.10 -6.66 3.02
N LEU A 112 -8.40 -6.61 3.27
CA LEU A 112 -8.98 -6.00 4.48
C LEU A 112 -9.08 -6.99 5.65
N LEU A 113 -8.81 -8.28 5.42
CA LEU A 113 -8.82 -9.28 6.49
C LEU A 113 -7.73 -8.98 7.52
N THR A 114 -8.10 -9.19 8.77
CA THR A 114 -7.24 -9.09 9.94
C THR A 114 -6.62 -10.45 10.28
N ASP A 115 -5.61 -10.46 11.14
CA ASP A 115 -5.00 -11.70 11.64
C ASP A 115 -6.03 -12.57 12.40
N GLY A 116 -7.02 -11.93 13.05
CA GLY A 116 -8.15 -12.62 13.67
C GLY A 116 -9.06 -13.34 12.66
N ASP A 117 -9.27 -12.76 11.47
CA ASP A 117 -10.06 -13.39 10.42
C ASP A 117 -9.35 -14.60 9.81
N PHE A 118 -8.02 -14.54 9.69
CA PHE A 118 -7.21 -15.68 9.26
C PHE A 118 -7.22 -16.83 10.27
N ALA A 119 -7.14 -16.53 11.57
CA ALA A 119 -7.31 -17.52 12.63
C ALA A 119 -8.70 -18.16 12.59
N PHE A 120 -9.74 -17.37 12.33
CA PHE A 120 -11.10 -17.87 12.13
C PHE A 120 -11.20 -18.79 10.90
N LEU A 121 -10.63 -18.40 9.74
CA LEU A 121 -10.58 -19.25 8.56
C LEU A 121 -9.87 -20.58 8.82
N ALA A 122 -8.74 -20.56 9.53
CA ALA A 122 -8.03 -21.78 9.91
C ALA A 122 -8.90 -22.71 10.78
N SER A 123 -9.63 -22.13 11.74
CA SER A 123 -10.59 -22.86 12.56
C SER A 123 -11.73 -23.45 11.73
N LEU A 124 -12.20 -22.71 10.72
CA LEU A 124 -13.26 -23.14 9.82
C LEU A 124 -12.85 -24.35 8.96
N PHE A 125 -11.61 -24.38 8.45
CA PHE A 125 -11.05 -25.55 7.78
C PHE A 125 -10.98 -26.77 8.71
N GLY A 126 -10.62 -26.56 9.98
CA GLY A 126 -10.62 -27.60 11.00
C GLY A 126 -12.01 -28.23 11.19
N LEU A 127 -13.05 -27.40 11.29
CA LEU A 127 -14.45 -27.84 11.38
C LEU A 127 -14.90 -28.57 10.11
N ALA A 128 -14.55 -28.05 8.92
CA ALA A 128 -14.88 -28.69 7.65
C ALA A 128 -14.26 -30.09 7.54
N LYS A 129 -13.02 -30.26 8.01
CA LYS A 129 -12.34 -31.56 8.07
C LYS A 129 -13.04 -32.54 9.01
N GLN A 130 -13.50 -32.09 10.18
CA GLN A 130 -14.25 -32.94 11.12
C GLN A 130 -15.58 -33.44 10.52
N HIS A 131 -16.25 -32.61 9.72
CA HIS A 131 -17.50 -32.98 9.05
C HIS A 131 -17.31 -33.70 7.72
N GLN A 132 -16.07 -33.96 7.29
CA GLN A 132 -15.73 -34.53 5.97
C GLN A 132 -16.32 -33.72 4.81
N SER A 133 -16.50 -32.41 4.99
CA SER A 133 -16.97 -31.49 3.95
C SER A 133 -15.80 -30.88 3.18
N GLY A 134 -15.93 -30.76 1.86
CA GLY A 134 -14.95 -30.08 1.02
C GLY A 134 -15.16 -28.57 1.06
N LEU A 135 -14.60 -27.89 2.06
CA LEU A 135 -14.52 -26.43 2.08
C LEU A 135 -13.30 -25.96 1.29
N GLN A 136 -13.54 -25.06 0.34
CA GLN A 136 -12.50 -24.33 -0.38
C GLN A 136 -12.71 -22.85 -0.16
N VAL A 137 -11.62 -22.09 -0.05
CA VAL A 137 -11.66 -20.65 0.07
C VAL A 137 -10.83 -20.04 -1.05
N VAL A 138 -11.42 -19.10 -1.78
CA VAL A 138 -10.73 -18.30 -2.80
C VAL A 138 -10.67 -16.87 -2.31
N LEU A 139 -9.47 -16.44 -1.93
CA LEU A 139 -9.20 -15.07 -1.49
C LEU A 139 -8.91 -14.19 -2.70
N VAL A 140 -9.61 -13.06 -2.81
CA VAL A 140 -9.40 -12.09 -3.90
C VAL A 140 -9.07 -10.73 -3.31
N GLY A 141 -7.90 -10.18 -3.64
CA GLY A 141 -7.41 -8.97 -2.96
C GLY A 141 -6.22 -8.27 -3.62
N ASN A 142 -5.56 -7.40 -2.86
CA ASN A 142 -4.32 -6.74 -3.29
C ASN A 142 -3.10 -7.54 -2.79
N GLY A 143 -1.91 -7.27 -3.32
CA GLY A 143 -0.68 -8.00 -2.95
C GLY A 143 -0.34 -8.00 -1.46
N GLU A 144 -0.81 -7.00 -0.70
CA GLU A 144 -0.66 -6.93 0.77
C GLU A 144 -1.13 -8.19 1.50
N ILE A 145 -2.15 -8.89 0.96
CA ILE A 145 -2.69 -10.08 1.61
C ILE A 145 -1.64 -11.19 1.75
N VAL A 146 -0.75 -11.34 0.76
CA VAL A 146 0.28 -12.38 0.76
C VAL A 146 1.28 -12.11 1.87
N HIS A 147 1.66 -10.85 2.07
CA HIS A 147 2.56 -10.45 3.15
C HIS A 147 1.93 -10.68 4.53
N ARG A 148 0.62 -10.43 4.69
CA ARG A 148 -0.07 -10.72 5.96
C ARG A 148 -0.20 -12.21 6.20
N LEU A 149 -0.56 -13.00 5.20
CA LEU A 149 -0.62 -14.46 5.29
C LEU A 149 0.74 -15.06 5.67
N ALA A 150 1.85 -14.50 5.18
CA ALA A 150 3.20 -14.98 5.49
C ALA A 150 3.69 -14.69 6.93
N ARG A 151 2.93 -13.93 7.73
CA ARG A 151 3.29 -13.62 9.12
C ARG A 151 3.28 -14.89 10.01
N PRO A 152 4.14 -14.98 11.03
CA PRO A 152 4.22 -16.16 11.91
C PRO A 152 2.87 -16.55 12.55
N GLU A 153 2.05 -15.56 12.91
CA GLU A 153 0.73 -15.75 13.53
C GLU A 153 -0.26 -16.43 12.59
N ASN A 154 -0.07 -16.26 11.27
CA ASN A 154 -0.92 -16.80 10.22
C ASN A 154 -0.35 -18.08 9.59
N ARG A 155 0.68 -18.69 10.18
CA ARG A 155 1.36 -19.88 9.63
C ARG A 155 0.40 -21.03 9.33
N ALA A 156 -0.62 -21.23 10.16
CA ALA A 156 -1.63 -22.26 9.98
C ALA A 156 -2.41 -22.10 8.67
N ILE A 157 -2.95 -20.90 8.41
CA ILE A 157 -3.67 -20.61 7.15
C ILE A 157 -2.71 -20.59 5.96
N TYR A 158 -1.49 -20.05 6.15
CA TYR A 158 -0.49 -19.97 5.09
C TYR A 158 -0.05 -21.34 4.57
N SER A 159 0.09 -22.33 5.47
CA SER A 159 0.41 -23.71 5.07
C SER A 159 -0.64 -24.38 4.20
N MET A 160 -1.87 -23.87 4.18
CA MET A 160 -2.95 -24.37 3.34
C MET A 160 -3.02 -23.66 1.99
N LEU A 161 -2.30 -22.55 1.83
CA LEU A 161 -2.24 -21.77 0.59
C LEU A 161 -1.64 -22.63 -0.53
N GLY A 162 -2.43 -22.83 -1.58
CA GLY A 162 -2.01 -23.45 -2.83
C GLY A 162 -1.24 -22.44 -3.68
N ALA A 163 -1.78 -22.10 -4.84
CA ALA A 163 -1.18 -21.10 -5.70
C ALA A 163 -1.66 -19.68 -5.40
N VAL A 164 -0.80 -18.73 -5.75
CA VAL A 164 -1.10 -17.29 -5.78
C VAL A 164 -1.02 -16.84 -7.23
N TRP A 165 -2.13 -16.34 -7.78
CA TRP A 165 -2.16 -15.78 -9.14
C TRP A 165 -2.27 -14.27 -9.09
N THR A 166 -1.64 -13.62 -10.05
CA THR A 166 -1.71 -12.17 -10.21
C THR A 166 -2.50 -11.84 -11.47
N LEU A 167 -3.55 -11.04 -11.34
CA LEU A 167 -4.28 -10.52 -12.50
C LEU A 167 -3.36 -9.57 -13.27
N PRO A 168 -3.09 -9.85 -14.56
CA PRO A 168 -2.22 -9.03 -15.38
C PRO A 168 -2.86 -7.67 -15.65
N LYS A 169 -2.02 -6.67 -15.92
CA LYS A 169 -2.46 -5.41 -16.53
C LYS A 169 -2.74 -5.67 -18.01
N LEU A 170 -3.68 -4.90 -18.58
CA LEU A 170 -3.92 -4.94 -20.01
C LEU A 170 -2.73 -4.35 -20.77
N THR A 171 -2.38 -4.97 -21.89
CA THR A 171 -1.47 -4.35 -22.88
C THR A 171 -2.15 -3.14 -23.53
N ARG A 172 -1.39 -2.37 -24.32
CA ARG A 172 -1.92 -1.22 -25.04
C ARG A 172 -3.02 -1.64 -26.02
N GLU A 173 -2.78 -2.73 -26.73
CA GLU A 173 -3.69 -3.31 -27.71
C GLU A 173 -4.97 -3.81 -27.03
N GLN A 174 -4.83 -4.58 -25.94
CA GLN A 174 -5.95 -5.06 -25.14
C GLN A 174 -6.76 -3.93 -24.51
N SER A 175 -6.09 -2.84 -24.10
CA SER A 175 -6.78 -1.66 -23.57
C SER A 175 -7.65 -1.02 -24.64
N ARG A 176 -7.22 -0.99 -25.90
CA ARG A 176 -8.02 -0.49 -27.02
C ARG A 176 -9.23 -1.39 -27.29
N GLU A 177 -9.01 -2.70 -27.32
CA GLU A 177 -10.08 -3.70 -27.48
C GLU A 177 -11.10 -3.61 -26.34
N TYR A 178 -10.64 -3.40 -25.10
CA TYR A 178 -11.50 -3.24 -23.94
C TYR A 178 -12.37 -1.98 -24.02
N ILE A 179 -11.84 -0.86 -24.54
CA ILE A 179 -12.63 0.34 -24.80
C ILE A 179 -13.74 0.03 -25.81
N GLY A 180 -13.40 -0.62 -26.92
CA GLY A 180 -14.38 -1.03 -27.94
C GLY A 180 -15.48 -1.91 -27.33
N PHE A 181 -15.09 -2.95 -26.58
CA PHE A 181 -16.01 -3.82 -25.86
C PHE A 181 -16.96 -3.07 -24.92
N LEU A 182 -16.48 -2.08 -24.17
CA LEU A 182 -17.33 -1.27 -23.29
C LEU A 182 -18.34 -0.41 -24.05
N LEU A 183 -17.94 0.16 -25.19
CA LEU A 183 -18.82 0.97 -26.03
C LEU A 183 -19.87 0.09 -26.72
N GLU A 184 -19.46 -1.03 -27.30
CA GLU A 184 -20.34 -1.99 -27.95
C GLU A 184 -21.39 -2.55 -26.98
N ASN A 185 -21.00 -2.93 -25.76
CA ASN A 185 -21.94 -3.41 -24.74
C ASN A 185 -22.91 -2.32 -24.25
N ALA A 186 -22.54 -1.05 -24.37
CA ALA A 186 -23.42 0.08 -24.09
C ALA A 186 -24.31 0.46 -25.29
N GLY A 187 -24.20 -0.26 -26.42
CA GLY A 187 -24.89 0.07 -27.67
C GLY A 187 -24.38 1.34 -28.34
N LEU A 188 -23.13 1.73 -28.07
CA LEU A 188 -22.48 2.92 -28.60
C LEU A 188 -21.55 2.56 -29.75
N ALA A 189 -21.33 3.50 -30.66
CA ALA A 189 -20.41 3.32 -31.77
C ALA A 189 -18.96 3.21 -31.27
N ALA A 190 -18.18 2.28 -31.83
CA ALA A 190 -16.80 2.02 -31.42
C ALA A 190 -15.87 3.23 -31.68
N ASP A 191 -16.23 4.09 -32.62
CA ASP A 191 -15.53 5.32 -33.01
C ASP A 191 -16.00 6.56 -32.23
N LEU A 192 -16.89 6.41 -31.24
CA LEU A 192 -17.34 7.51 -30.36
C LEU A 192 -16.15 8.23 -29.70
N ILE A 193 -15.06 7.50 -29.45
CA ILE A 193 -13.78 8.02 -28.95
C ILE A 193 -12.75 7.89 -30.07
N SER A 194 -12.58 8.94 -30.87
CA SER A 194 -11.73 8.93 -32.07
C SER A 194 -10.26 8.61 -31.80
N ASN A 195 -9.72 9.04 -30.66
CA ASN A 195 -8.34 8.78 -30.25
C ASN A 195 -8.27 8.26 -28.81
N PRO A 196 -8.27 6.93 -28.58
CA PRO A 196 -8.24 6.37 -27.24
C PRO A 196 -6.84 6.38 -26.57
N GLU A 197 -5.77 6.75 -27.29
CA GLU A 197 -4.39 6.64 -26.79
C GLU A 197 -4.11 7.38 -25.48
N PRO A 198 -4.59 8.62 -25.28
CA PRO A 198 -4.34 9.34 -24.03
C PRO A 198 -5.00 8.65 -22.82
N LEU A 199 -6.17 8.00 -23.03
CA LEU A 199 -6.85 7.20 -22.00
C LEU A 199 -6.06 5.96 -21.65
N ILE A 200 -5.62 5.22 -22.67
CA ILE A 200 -4.86 3.97 -22.51
C ILE A 200 -3.57 4.27 -21.74
N LYS A 201 -2.87 5.36 -22.12
CA LYS A 201 -1.66 5.81 -21.43
C LYS A 201 -1.94 6.16 -19.96
N LYS A 202 -2.99 6.94 -19.68
CA LYS A 202 -3.35 7.34 -18.30
C LYS A 202 -3.82 6.18 -17.44
N ALA A 203 -4.54 5.22 -18.01
CA ALA A 203 -5.00 4.04 -17.29
C ALA A 203 -3.86 3.06 -16.98
N ALA A 204 -2.75 3.11 -17.73
CA ALA A 204 -1.58 2.25 -17.56
C ALA A 204 -1.95 0.75 -17.47
N GLY A 205 -2.94 0.33 -18.29
CA GLY A 205 -3.45 -1.04 -18.33
C GLY A 205 -4.35 -1.46 -17.15
N VAL A 206 -4.73 -0.53 -16.25
CA VAL A 206 -5.62 -0.83 -15.11
C VAL A 206 -7.09 -0.75 -15.57
N ILE A 207 -7.74 -1.91 -15.64
CA ILE A 207 -9.10 -2.12 -16.18
C ILE A 207 -10.14 -1.12 -15.64
N GLY A 208 -10.21 -0.92 -14.33
CA GLY A 208 -11.24 -0.08 -13.73
C GLY A 208 -10.95 1.42 -13.86
N ILE A 209 -9.68 1.82 -13.99
CA ILE A 209 -9.35 3.21 -14.37
C ILE A 209 -9.78 3.43 -15.82
N LEU A 210 -9.43 2.49 -16.70
CA LEU A 210 -9.81 2.54 -18.11
C LEU A 210 -11.34 2.62 -18.26
N ARG A 211 -12.10 1.75 -17.60
CA ARG A 211 -13.57 1.78 -17.58
C ARG A 211 -14.12 3.13 -17.13
N MET A 212 -13.64 3.66 -16.01
CA MET A 212 -14.11 4.94 -15.49
C MET A 212 -13.88 6.08 -16.49
N LEU A 213 -12.68 6.15 -17.09
CA LEU A 213 -12.36 7.20 -18.05
C LEU A 213 -13.18 7.06 -19.34
N THR A 214 -13.33 5.85 -19.87
CA THR A 214 -14.15 5.56 -21.05
C THR A 214 -15.62 5.93 -20.82
N VAL A 215 -16.20 5.51 -19.69
CA VAL A 215 -17.60 5.84 -19.36
C VAL A 215 -17.79 7.35 -19.23
N THR A 216 -16.89 8.03 -18.52
CA THR A 216 -16.93 9.49 -18.37
C THR A 216 -16.91 10.20 -19.73
N LEU A 217 -16.03 9.77 -20.63
CA LEU A 217 -15.92 10.33 -21.97
C LEU A 217 -17.14 10.06 -22.83
N ALA A 218 -17.62 8.83 -22.84
CA ALA A 218 -18.78 8.44 -23.62
C ALA A 218 -20.02 9.22 -23.19
N LEU A 219 -20.24 9.39 -21.87
CA LEU A 219 -21.32 10.20 -21.35
C LEU A 219 -21.19 11.68 -21.76
N ARG A 220 -19.97 12.23 -21.78
CA ARG A 220 -19.72 13.59 -22.27
C ARG A 220 -20.02 13.73 -23.76
N ALA A 221 -19.53 12.82 -24.60
CA ALA A 221 -19.80 12.82 -26.04
C ALA A 221 -21.30 12.73 -26.36
N LEU A 222 -22.03 11.89 -25.61
CA LEU A 222 -23.49 11.80 -25.73
C LEU A 222 -24.21 13.11 -25.35
N SER A 223 -23.67 13.85 -24.37
CA SER A 223 -24.24 15.14 -23.96
C SER A 223 -23.98 16.27 -24.94
N THR A 224 -22.82 16.28 -25.61
CA THR A 224 -22.41 17.34 -26.55
C THR A 224 -22.85 17.08 -27.99
N LYS A 225 -23.29 15.85 -28.33
CA LYS A 225 -23.57 15.39 -29.70
C LYS A 225 -22.37 15.48 -30.66
N GLU A 226 -21.16 15.62 -30.12
CA GLU A 226 -19.92 15.70 -30.88
C GLU A 226 -18.95 14.62 -30.37
N ALA A 227 -18.19 14.02 -31.28
CA ALA A 227 -17.13 13.08 -30.91
C ALA A 227 -16.08 13.81 -30.05
N CYS A 228 -15.77 13.28 -28.87
CA CYS A 228 -14.81 13.89 -27.97
C CYS A 228 -13.39 13.37 -28.25
N ASN A 229 -12.42 14.29 -28.28
CA ASN A 229 -11.01 13.91 -28.22
C ASN A 229 -10.65 13.58 -26.77
N ALA A 230 -9.88 12.51 -26.57
CA ALA A 230 -9.47 12.09 -25.24
C ALA A 230 -8.56 13.11 -24.52
N GLU A 231 -7.89 13.99 -25.28
CA GLU A 231 -7.03 15.04 -24.76
C GLU A 231 -7.82 16.11 -23.99
N ASP A 232 -9.04 16.44 -24.44
CA ASP A 232 -9.91 17.46 -23.84
C ASP A 232 -10.35 17.12 -22.40
N VAL A 233 -10.22 15.86 -21.99
CA VAL A 233 -10.59 15.38 -20.64
C VAL A 233 -9.39 15.13 -19.75
N LEU A 234 -8.18 15.10 -20.32
CA LEU A 234 -6.95 15.11 -19.54
C LEU A 234 -6.67 16.49 -18.93
N GLU A 235 -7.09 17.56 -19.60
CA GLU A 235 -6.91 18.94 -19.14
C GLU A 235 -8.02 19.40 -18.17
N CYS A 236 -9.21 18.78 -18.24
CA CYS A 236 -10.25 18.98 -17.22
C CYS A 236 -9.95 18.16 -15.95
N ALA A 237 -9.00 18.60 -15.14
CA ALA A 237 -9.06 18.35 -13.70
C ALA A 237 -10.35 19.01 -13.13
N PRO A 238 -10.90 18.54 -11.99
CA PRO A 238 -12.23 18.93 -11.55
C PRO A 238 -12.24 20.35 -10.96
N GLU A 239 -12.32 21.38 -11.79
CA GLU A 239 -12.67 22.75 -11.36
C GLU A 239 -14.16 22.90 -11.02
N ALA A 240 -14.99 21.88 -11.29
CA ALA A 240 -16.44 21.92 -11.09
C ALA A 240 -16.92 21.70 -9.63
N ALA A 241 -16.05 21.89 -8.63
CA ALA A 241 -16.44 21.92 -7.21
C ALA A 241 -16.37 23.33 -6.58
N ALA A 242 -15.97 24.35 -7.35
CA ALA A 242 -15.89 25.73 -6.89
C ALA A 242 -17.11 26.57 -7.31
N HIS A 243 -18.32 26.13 -6.91
CA HIS A 243 -19.41 27.08 -6.73
C HIS A 243 -19.44 27.52 -5.26
N PRO A 244 -19.35 28.83 -4.97
CA PRO A 244 -19.40 29.33 -3.60
C PRO A 244 -20.79 29.05 -3.04
N ARG A 245 -20.88 28.11 -2.12
CA ARG A 245 -22.06 27.93 -1.27
C ARG A 245 -22.12 29.15 -0.36
N GLU A 246 -23.09 30.03 -0.62
CA GLU A 246 -23.46 31.11 0.31
C GLU A 246 -23.83 30.50 1.66
N THR A 247 -22.99 30.74 2.67
CA THR A 247 -23.29 30.43 4.07
C THR A 247 -24.17 31.55 4.65
N PRO A 248 -25.39 31.28 5.12
CA PRO A 248 -26.16 32.26 5.85
C PRO A 248 -25.56 32.47 7.25
N SER A 249 -25.22 33.74 7.48
CA SER A 249 -25.05 34.48 8.74
C SER A 249 -25.16 33.69 10.06
N THR A 250 -24.04 33.65 10.76
CA THR A 250 -23.84 33.17 12.13
C THR A 250 -24.54 34.07 13.15
N ALA A 251 -25.45 33.51 13.96
CA ALA A 251 -25.81 34.04 15.27
C ALA A 251 -25.06 33.26 16.37
N PRO A 252 -24.56 33.92 17.44
CA PRO A 252 -23.71 33.27 18.44
C PRO A 252 -24.55 32.46 19.43
N ALA A 253 -24.23 31.17 19.57
CA ALA A 253 -24.75 30.29 20.62
C ALA A 253 -23.82 30.32 21.86
N PRO A 254 -24.37 30.13 23.07
CA PRO A 254 -23.67 30.38 24.33
C PRO A 254 -22.70 29.27 24.71
N THR A 255 -21.53 29.69 25.18
CA THR A 255 -20.49 28.86 25.81
C THR A 255 -20.99 28.28 27.13
N GLN A 256 -21.23 26.97 27.17
CA GLN A 256 -21.39 26.22 28.42
C GLN A 256 -20.04 25.67 28.88
N HIS A 257 -19.45 26.32 29.88
CA HIS A 257 -18.41 25.76 30.73
C HIS A 257 -19.02 24.71 31.67
N MET A 258 -18.79 23.42 31.40
CA MET A 258 -18.92 22.35 32.42
C MET A 258 -17.53 21.85 32.82
N GLY A 259 -16.89 22.60 33.72
CA GLY A 259 -15.76 22.13 34.50
C GLY A 259 -16.25 21.32 35.69
N ALA A 260 -16.56 20.03 35.48
CA ALA A 260 -16.83 19.11 36.59
C ALA A 260 -15.49 18.77 37.27
N ARG A 261 -15.22 19.44 38.41
CA ARG A 261 -14.17 19.04 39.37
C ARG A 261 -14.47 17.63 39.84
N MET A 262 -13.76 16.66 39.27
CA MET A 262 -13.83 15.26 39.69
C MET A 262 -13.30 15.16 41.14
N PRO A 263 -14.06 14.60 42.10
CA PRO A 263 -13.63 14.49 43.48
C PRO A 263 -12.41 13.56 43.57
N ARG A 264 -11.38 13.97 44.32
CA ARG A 264 -10.08 13.27 44.46
C ARG A 264 -10.18 11.79 44.85
N TRP A 265 -11.33 11.34 45.36
CA TRP A 265 -11.59 9.93 45.69
C TRP A 265 -11.84 9.06 44.45
N GLY A 266 -12.29 9.62 43.32
CA GLY A 266 -12.53 8.86 42.09
C GLY A 266 -11.26 8.29 41.47
N VAL A 267 -10.13 8.98 41.59
CA VAL A 267 -8.81 8.50 41.13
C VAL A 267 -8.34 7.31 41.97
N LEU A 268 -8.66 7.31 43.27
CA LEU A 268 -8.22 6.25 44.19
C LEU A 268 -9.02 4.96 43.99
N VAL A 269 -10.32 5.07 43.69
CA VAL A 269 -11.17 3.91 43.33
C VAL A 269 -10.74 3.30 42.00
N LEU A 270 -10.37 4.12 41.02
CA LEU A 270 -9.88 3.65 39.72
C LEU A 270 -8.52 2.92 39.86
N ALA A 271 -7.61 3.46 40.68
CA ALA A 271 -6.32 2.83 40.94
C ALA A 271 -6.46 1.48 41.66
N LEU A 272 -7.38 1.37 42.63
CA LEU A 272 -7.63 0.11 43.34
C LEU A 272 -8.27 -0.95 42.44
N SER A 273 -9.16 -0.57 41.52
CA SER A 273 -9.76 -1.56 40.60
C SER A 273 -8.73 -2.08 39.60
N MET A 274 -7.86 -1.22 39.08
CA MET A 274 -6.72 -1.56 38.23
C MET A 274 -5.79 -2.59 38.90
N CYS A 275 -5.40 -2.36 40.17
CA CYS A 275 -4.58 -3.30 40.91
C CYS A 275 -5.27 -4.66 41.12
N GLY A 276 -6.58 -4.66 41.37
CA GLY A 276 -7.36 -5.90 41.50
C GLY A 276 -7.39 -6.72 40.20
N ILE A 277 -7.59 -6.05 39.06
CA ILE A 277 -7.62 -6.72 37.74
C ILE A 277 -6.24 -7.29 37.40
N ILE A 278 -5.16 -6.54 37.64
CA ILE A 278 -3.79 -7.01 37.41
C ILE A 278 -3.47 -8.22 38.31
N GLY A 279 -3.86 -8.18 39.59
CA GLY A 279 -3.69 -9.30 40.52
C GLY A 279 -4.43 -10.56 40.06
N LEU A 280 -5.68 -10.41 39.59
CA LEU A 280 -6.48 -11.53 39.07
C LEU A 280 -5.87 -12.12 37.79
N LEU A 281 -5.33 -11.26 36.91
CA LEU A 281 -4.66 -11.69 35.68
C LEU A 281 -3.38 -12.48 35.98
N VAL A 282 -2.54 -11.99 36.89
CA VAL A 282 -1.32 -12.67 37.32
C VAL A 282 -1.63 -14.01 37.99
N PHE A 283 -2.66 -14.06 38.83
CA PHE A 283 -3.12 -15.30 39.46
C PHE A 283 -3.62 -16.31 38.41
N PHE A 284 -4.41 -15.85 37.44
CA PHE A 284 -4.93 -16.71 36.37
C PHE A 284 -3.81 -17.24 35.46
N LEU A 285 -2.83 -16.40 35.11
CA LEU A 285 -1.65 -16.79 34.34
C LEU A 285 -0.76 -17.78 35.10
N SER A 286 -0.59 -17.58 36.41
CA SER A 286 0.15 -18.51 37.28
C SER A 286 -0.54 -19.87 37.41
N TRP A 287 -1.87 -19.91 37.31
CA TRP A 287 -2.64 -21.16 37.33
C TRP A 287 -2.62 -21.88 35.97
N LEU A 288 -2.62 -21.13 34.86
CA LEU A 288 -2.66 -21.70 33.51
C LEU A 288 -1.31 -22.30 33.06
N MET A 289 -0.18 -21.86 33.64
CA MET A 289 1.16 -22.30 33.25
C MET A 289 2.09 -22.54 34.46
N PRO A 290 1.96 -23.68 35.16
CA PRO A 290 2.76 -23.97 36.36
C PRO A 290 4.27 -24.18 36.10
N ASP A 291 4.69 -24.43 34.85
CA ASP A 291 6.07 -24.78 34.51
C ASP A 291 6.94 -23.59 34.02
N LEU A 292 6.41 -22.36 33.99
CA LEU A 292 7.17 -21.16 33.61
C LEU A 292 7.83 -20.53 34.84
N HIS A 293 9.05 -20.99 35.17
CA HIS A 293 9.93 -20.32 36.13
C HIS A 293 10.42 -18.96 35.58
N ILE A 294 9.70 -17.89 35.90
CA ILE A 294 9.98 -16.49 35.48
C ILE A 294 11.37 -15.98 35.94
N MET A 295 12.01 -16.64 36.90
CA MET A 295 13.32 -16.24 37.42
C MET A 295 14.49 -16.49 36.45
N ASP A 296 14.36 -17.37 35.45
CA ASP A 296 15.44 -17.64 34.49
C ASP A 296 15.56 -16.57 33.39
N LEU A 297 14.51 -15.78 33.17
CA LEU A 297 14.49 -14.72 32.14
C LEU A 297 15.13 -13.41 32.61
N VAL A 298 15.29 -13.20 33.92
CA VAL A 298 15.84 -11.95 34.48
C VAL A 298 17.35 -12.03 34.72
N LEU A 299 17.93 -13.24 34.82
CA LEU A 299 19.35 -13.42 35.18
C LEU A 299 20.29 -13.80 34.02
N ARG A 300 19.82 -13.85 32.77
CA ARG A 300 20.65 -14.27 31.61
C ARG A 300 21.17 -13.13 30.73
N SER A 301 21.32 -11.93 31.29
CA SER A 301 21.81 -10.73 30.61
C SER A 301 23.23 -10.31 31.05
N GLU A 302 24.15 -11.27 31.19
CA GLU A 302 25.60 -10.96 31.25
C GLU A 302 26.31 -11.67 30.11
N GLY A 303 26.71 -10.88 29.12
CA GLY A 303 27.40 -11.33 27.92
C GLY A 303 28.85 -11.69 28.19
N THR A 304 29.25 -12.87 27.74
CA THR A 304 30.64 -13.31 27.65
C THR A 304 31.28 -12.66 26.43
N ALA A 305 32.37 -11.92 26.66
CA ALA A 305 33.20 -11.31 25.63
C ALA A 305 33.84 -12.39 24.74
N ARG A 306 33.71 -12.23 23.42
CA ARG A 306 34.29 -13.12 22.41
C ARG A 306 35.63 -12.56 21.97
N GLU A 307 36.69 -13.30 22.28
CA GLU A 307 38.08 -13.03 21.95
C GLU A 307 38.32 -13.17 20.43
N ALA A 308 38.94 -12.15 19.83
CA ALA A 308 39.14 -12.06 18.38
C ALA A 308 40.45 -12.74 17.95
N THR A 309 40.37 -13.66 16.99
CA THR A 309 41.51 -14.30 16.34
C THR A 309 42.05 -13.40 15.20
N PRO A 310 43.38 -13.24 15.04
CA PRO A 310 43.94 -12.38 13.99
C PRO A 310 43.93 -13.04 12.61
N ALA A 311 43.62 -12.26 11.58
CA ALA A 311 43.61 -12.65 10.18
C ALA A 311 45.01 -12.63 9.53
N PRO A 312 45.27 -13.46 8.50
CA PRO A 312 46.57 -13.54 7.81
C PRO A 312 46.81 -12.40 6.80
N PRO A 313 48.07 -12.12 6.43
CA PRO A 313 48.43 -10.97 5.60
C PRO A 313 48.15 -11.20 4.10
N VAL A 314 47.59 -10.17 3.46
CA VAL A 314 47.27 -10.09 2.03
C VAL A 314 48.53 -9.82 1.19
N PRO A 315 48.73 -10.45 0.01
CA PRO A 315 49.89 -10.22 -0.84
C PRO A 315 49.88 -8.84 -1.52
N LYS A 316 51.09 -8.26 -1.61
CA LYS A 316 51.40 -6.99 -2.26
C LYS A 316 51.20 -7.10 -3.77
N MET A 317 50.27 -6.32 -4.33
CA MET A 317 50.00 -6.25 -5.77
C MET A 317 50.68 -5.02 -6.37
N GLU A 318 51.40 -5.23 -7.48
CA GLU A 318 52.22 -4.26 -8.20
C GLU A 318 51.34 -3.31 -9.06
N PRO A 319 51.64 -2.01 -9.13
CA PRO A 319 50.77 -1.03 -9.79
C PRO A 319 50.86 -1.08 -11.32
N ARG A 320 49.69 -1.18 -11.96
CA ARG A 320 49.49 -1.08 -13.41
C ARG A 320 49.42 0.41 -13.83
N PRO A 321 50.02 0.82 -14.96
CA PRO A 321 50.09 2.23 -15.36
C PRO A 321 48.70 2.81 -15.67
N ALA A 322 48.46 4.01 -15.14
CA ALA A 322 47.21 4.76 -15.25
C ALA A 322 47.02 5.34 -16.66
N GLY A 323 45.85 5.09 -17.24
CA GLY A 323 45.32 5.87 -18.36
C GLY A 323 44.94 7.29 -17.92
N PRO A 324 44.55 8.17 -18.85
CA PRO A 324 44.30 9.58 -18.59
C PRO A 324 43.16 9.72 -17.57
N VAL A 325 43.52 10.19 -16.38
CA VAL A 325 42.60 10.53 -15.29
C VAL A 325 41.81 11.75 -15.73
N MET A 326 40.52 11.58 -16.04
CA MET A 326 39.57 12.68 -15.92
C MET A 326 39.66 13.18 -14.48
N GLN A 327 40.17 14.40 -14.30
CA GLN A 327 40.16 15.06 -13.00
C GLN A 327 38.71 15.15 -12.52
N SER A 328 38.34 14.30 -11.56
CA SER A 328 37.04 14.37 -10.89
C SER A 328 36.96 15.74 -10.23
N VAL A 329 36.13 16.61 -10.78
CA VAL A 329 35.87 17.93 -10.22
C VAL A 329 35.37 17.73 -8.79
N ALA A 330 36.09 18.38 -7.88
CA ALA A 330 36.06 18.23 -6.43
C ALA A 330 34.70 17.91 -5.77
N LYS A 331 34.74 16.84 -4.96
CA LYS A 331 33.86 16.47 -3.82
C LYS A 331 33.54 17.68 -2.92
N THR A 332 32.62 18.54 -3.33
CA THR A 332 32.27 19.73 -2.57
C THR A 332 31.24 19.35 -1.52
N VAL A 333 31.71 19.15 -0.29
CA VAL A 333 30.84 19.09 0.88
C VAL A 333 30.62 20.53 1.34
N PHE A 334 29.44 21.07 1.09
CA PHE A 334 29.07 22.39 1.60
C PHE A 334 28.75 22.27 3.09
N ARG A 335 29.31 23.15 3.92
CA ARG A 335 29.00 23.20 5.36
C ARG A 335 28.03 24.32 5.62
N LYS A 336 26.90 24.02 6.23
CA LYS A 336 25.91 24.99 6.68
C LYS A 336 25.70 24.82 8.17
N ARG A 337 26.11 25.81 8.96
CA ARG A 337 25.87 25.80 10.41
C ARG A 337 24.40 26.06 10.69
N THR A 338 23.80 25.20 11.49
CA THR A 338 22.42 25.31 11.96
C THR A 338 22.43 25.28 13.49
N LYS A 339 21.39 25.79 14.15
CA LYS A 339 21.36 25.83 15.61
C LYS A 339 21.01 24.47 16.24
N ASP A 340 20.24 23.63 15.55
CA ASP A 340 19.70 22.37 16.11
C ASP A 340 19.43 21.30 15.03
N GLY A 341 18.97 21.68 13.83
CA GLY A 341 18.59 20.74 12.74
C GLY A 341 19.69 20.43 11.71
N PRO A 342 19.36 19.73 10.61
CA PRO A 342 18.01 19.38 10.17
C PRO A 342 17.50 18.05 10.75
N TYR A 343 16.22 18.07 11.13
CA TYR A 343 15.42 16.89 11.47
C TYR A 343 14.40 16.60 10.37
N SER A 344 14.02 15.34 10.25
CA SER A 344 12.93 14.89 9.38
C SER A 344 12.07 13.87 10.10
N VAL A 345 10.81 13.74 9.67
CA VAL A 345 9.86 12.80 10.24
C VAL A 345 9.78 11.56 9.35
N GLN A 346 10.01 10.37 9.90
CA GLN A 346 10.00 9.11 9.13
C GLN A 346 8.57 8.62 8.93
N LEU A 347 8.09 8.67 7.68
CA LEU A 347 6.75 8.27 7.29
C LEU A 347 6.58 6.75 7.23
N GLY A 348 7.66 6.01 6.95
CA GLY A 348 7.62 4.54 6.91
C GLY A 348 8.86 3.91 6.32
N SER A 349 8.93 2.58 6.43
CA SER A 349 9.97 1.74 5.82
C SER A 349 9.32 0.69 4.93
N PHE A 350 9.86 0.52 3.73
CA PHE A 350 9.30 -0.27 2.65
C PHE A 350 10.34 -1.28 2.16
N ALA A 351 9.91 -2.49 1.81
CA ALA A 351 10.83 -3.54 1.35
C ALA A 351 11.36 -3.30 -0.07
N THR A 352 10.65 -2.50 -0.88
CA THR A 352 11.02 -2.20 -2.26
C THR A 352 10.71 -0.74 -2.60
N MET A 353 11.40 -0.22 -3.62
CA MET A 353 11.17 1.13 -4.14
C MET A 353 9.73 1.27 -4.64
N GLU A 354 9.22 0.25 -5.33
CA GLU A 354 7.86 0.23 -5.88
C GLU A 354 6.81 0.34 -4.78
N ALA A 355 7.01 -0.35 -3.65
CA ALA A 355 6.13 -0.25 -2.51
C ALA A 355 6.11 1.19 -1.95
N MET A 356 7.28 1.81 -1.79
CA MET A 356 7.37 3.21 -1.35
C MET A 356 6.64 4.16 -2.32
N LEU A 357 6.87 4.02 -3.63
CA LEU A 357 6.23 4.85 -4.65
C LEU A 357 4.71 4.73 -4.64
N LEU A 358 4.17 3.54 -4.36
CA LEU A 358 2.71 3.33 -4.20
C LEU A 358 2.11 4.10 -3.01
N HIS A 359 2.92 4.42 -2.00
CA HIS A 359 2.47 5.16 -0.82
C HIS A 359 2.64 6.68 -0.94
N LEU A 360 3.47 7.18 -1.87
CA LEU A 360 3.70 8.62 -2.05
C LEU A 360 2.42 9.46 -2.22
N PRO A 361 1.38 9.03 -2.97
CA PRO A 361 0.16 9.83 -3.11
C PRO A 361 -0.54 10.15 -1.79
N ARG A 362 -0.35 9.33 -0.73
CA ARG A 362 -0.93 9.59 0.60
C ARG A 362 -0.31 10.79 1.31
N PHE A 363 0.90 11.16 0.92
CA PHE A 363 1.70 12.18 1.58
C PHE A 363 1.82 13.45 0.74
N LYS A 364 1.10 13.53 -0.38
CA LYS A 364 1.15 14.67 -1.30
C LYS A 364 0.62 15.96 -0.66
N ASP A 365 -0.31 15.82 0.29
CA ASP A 365 -0.99 16.95 0.93
C ASP A 365 -0.23 17.49 2.17
N LEU A 366 0.94 16.93 2.47
CA LEU A 366 1.77 17.30 3.64
C LEU A 366 2.47 18.66 3.51
N ASP A 367 2.38 19.33 2.35
CA ASP A 367 2.99 20.64 2.06
C ASP A 367 4.47 20.76 2.47
N GLN A 368 5.20 19.65 2.35
CA GLN A 368 6.60 19.52 2.71
C GLN A 368 7.31 18.61 1.70
N ASN A 369 8.61 18.86 1.50
CA ASN A 369 9.44 18.01 0.65
C ASN A 369 9.52 16.60 1.25
N LEU A 370 9.42 15.57 0.41
CA LEU A 370 9.69 14.19 0.85
C LEU A 370 11.11 13.80 0.48
N PHE A 371 11.66 12.86 1.23
CA PHE A 371 12.99 12.31 1.03
C PHE A 371 12.91 10.80 1.16
N TRP A 372 13.83 10.08 0.54
CA TRP A 372 13.96 8.65 0.80
C TRP A 372 15.42 8.26 0.96
N ASN A 373 15.63 7.10 1.58
CA ASN A 373 16.93 6.50 1.77
C ASN A 373 16.84 5.00 1.55
N ARG A 374 17.80 4.42 0.82
CA ARG A 374 17.98 2.97 0.72
C ARG A 374 18.93 2.49 1.81
N GLU A 375 18.40 1.77 2.78
CA GLU A 375 19.16 1.15 3.84
C GLU A 375 19.90 -0.09 3.31
N SER A 376 21.17 -0.23 3.68
CA SER A 376 22.10 -1.27 3.21
C SER A 376 21.86 -2.68 3.79
N GLY A 377 20.63 -2.99 4.20
CA GLY A 377 20.24 -4.29 4.72
C GLY A 377 20.13 -5.40 3.67
N THR A 378 20.05 -6.66 4.12
CA THR A 378 19.64 -7.81 3.28
C THR A 378 18.39 -8.45 3.90
N PRO A 379 17.19 -8.22 3.31
CA PRO A 379 16.90 -7.45 2.11
C PRO A 379 17.07 -5.93 2.33
N ALA A 380 17.38 -5.19 1.25
CA ALA A 380 17.49 -3.73 1.32
C ALA A 380 16.11 -3.13 1.56
N SER A 381 16.01 -2.17 2.48
CA SER A 381 14.78 -1.42 2.77
C SER A 381 14.89 0.02 2.26
N PHE A 382 13.75 0.65 2.03
CA PHE A 382 13.61 2.05 1.64
C PHE A 382 12.85 2.78 2.74
N SER A 383 13.44 3.80 3.34
CA SER A 383 12.78 4.62 4.36
C SER A 383 12.37 5.96 3.75
N LEU A 384 11.10 6.34 3.92
CA LEU A 384 10.53 7.59 3.43
C LEU A 384 10.44 8.59 4.59
N PHE A 385 10.82 9.84 4.33
CA PHE A 385 10.81 10.93 5.29
C PHE A 385 10.06 12.13 4.72
N VAL A 386 9.49 12.95 5.61
CA VAL A 386 8.87 14.24 5.28
C VAL A 386 9.56 15.37 6.01
N GLY A 387 9.67 16.48 5.29
CA GLY A 387 10.01 17.78 5.81
C GLY A 387 11.46 17.89 6.22
N ARG A 388 11.86 19.14 6.40
CA ARG A 388 13.17 19.49 6.90
C ARG A 388 13.01 20.58 7.94
N PHE A 389 13.18 20.20 9.19
CA PHE A 389 12.89 21.03 10.34
C PHE A 389 14.19 21.52 10.98
N GLU A 390 14.19 22.77 11.41
CA GLU A 390 15.35 23.42 12.03
C GLU A 390 15.59 22.98 13.47
N SER A 391 14.58 22.37 14.11
CA SER A 391 14.67 21.85 15.48
C SER A 391 13.88 20.55 15.64
N PHE A 392 14.24 19.77 16.66
CA PHE A 392 13.53 18.54 16.99
C PHE A 392 12.06 18.84 17.36
N GLU A 393 11.84 19.95 18.07
CA GLU A 393 10.52 20.39 18.49
C GLU A 393 9.63 20.74 17.30
N GLN A 394 10.17 21.45 16.30
CA GLN A 394 9.44 21.77 15.07
C GLN A 394 9.03 20.50 14.31
N ALA A 395 9.92 19.50 14.20
CA ALA A 395 9.60 18.22 13.56
C ALA A 395 8.50 17.46 14.32
N ARG A 396 8.56 17.47 15.65
CA ARG A 396 7.58 16.80 16.51
C ARG A 396 6.22 17.48 16.46
N ASP A 397 6.19 18.80 16.47
CA ASP A 397 4.94 19.57 16.40
C ASP A 397 4.28 19.41 15.03
N TYR A 398 5.08 19.40 13.95
CA TYR A 398 4.60 19.02 12.63
C TYR A 398 3.97 17.63 12.62
N GLY A 399 4.64 16.65 13.24
CA GLY A 399 4.10 15.30 13.38
C GLY A 399 2.77 15.25 14.16
N ARG A 400 2.57 16.12 15.15
CA ARG A 400 1.29 16.23 15.87
C ARG A 400 0.17 16.82 15.03
N GLU A 401 0.47 17.87 14.28
CA GLU A 401 -0.49 18.56 13.43
C GLU A 401 -1.04 17.66 12.31
N HIS A 402 -0.23 16.72 11.82
CA HIS A 402 -0.55 15.86 10.68
C HIS A 402 -0.88 14.42 11.06
N ASP A 403 -1.19 14.14 12.33
CA ASP A 403 -1.52 12.81 12.85
C ASP A 403 -0.41 11.75 12.62
N LEU A 404 0.84 12.20 12.69
CA LEU A 404 2.06 11.40 12.59
C LEU A 404 2.73 11.26 13.97
N GLN A 405 1.96 11.24 15.06
CA GLN A 405 2.50 11.33 16.43
C GLN A 405 3.38 10.13 16.83
N ASP A 406 3.11 8.96 16.24
CA ASP A 406 3.87 7.73 16.47
C ASP A 406 5.10 7.59 15.55
N THR A 407 5.31 8.56 14.66
CA THR A 407 6.42 8.51 13.70
C THR A 407 7.73 8.98 14.32
N GLN A 408 8.82 8.35 13.88
CA GLN A 408 10.14 8.65 14.40
C GLN A 408 10.68 9.96 13.82
N VAL A 409 11.06 10.91 14.68
CA VAL A 409 11.86 12.09 14.29
C VAL A 409 13.33 11.68 14.22
N VAL A 410 13.99 11.95 13.10
CA VAL A 410 15.38 11.52 12.85
C VAL A 410 16.24 12.72 12.47
N PHE A 411 17.38 12.87 13.14
CA PHE A 411 18.42 13.83 12.77
C PHE A 411 19.23 13.32 11.56
N ARG A 412 19.38 14.17 10.54
CA ARG A 412 19.94 13.76 9.24
C ARG A 412 20.85 14.85 8.68
N PRO A 413 22.11 14.93 9.14
CA PRO A 413 22.98 16.06 8.86
C PRO A 413 23.55 16.10 7.45
N PHE A 414 23.34 15.07 6.62
CA PHE A 414 23.89 15.03 5.26
C PHE A 414 22.78 14.92 4.23
N VAL A 415 22.74 15.88 3.29
CA VAL A 415 21.76 15.92 2.21
C VAL A 415 22.47 15.83 0.86
N GLY A 416 22.12 14.84 0.06
CA GLY A 416 22.58 14.71 -1.33
C GLY A 416 21.62 15.42 -2.29
N THR A 417 22.14 16.31 -3.12
CA THR A 417 21.37 17.04 -4.13
C THR A 417 21.97 16.83 -5.53
N VAL A 418 21.10 16.73 -6.53
CA VAL A 418 21.47 16.72 -7.95
C VAL A 418 20.95 17.98 -8.62
N GLY A 419 21.84 18.75 -9.25
CA GLY A 419 21.49 19.99 -9.95
C GLY A 419 22.62 21.02 -9.93
N PRO A 420 22.33 22.29 -10.28
CA PRO A 420 21.02 22.81 -10.68
C PRO A 420 20.60 22.30 -12.07
N LEU A 421 19.30 21.99 -12.23
CA LEU A 421 18.66 21.55 -13.47
C LEU A 421 17.78 22.69 -14.00
N THR A 422 17.96 23.10 -15.25
CA THR A 422 17.36 24.33 -15.77
C THR A 422 16.14 24.10 -16.64
N ASN A 423 15.91 22.86 -17.11
CA ASN A 423 14.78 22.54 -17.95
C ASN A 423 14.02 21.26 -17.51
N PRO A 424 12.73 21.12 -17.84
CA PRO A 424 11.92 19.97 -17.43
C PRO A 424 12.44 18.61 -17.93
N GLU A 425 13.14 18.57 -19.06
CA GLU A 425 13.71 17.34 -19.59
C GLU A 425 14.90 16.84 -18.75
N GLN A 426 15.75 17.76 -18.28
CA GLN A 426 16.84 17.48 -17.35
C GLN A 426 16.30 16.97 -16.02
N ILE A 427 15.23 17.58 -15.51
CA ILE A 427 14.55 17.13 -14.28
C ILE A 427 14.04 15.71 -14.48
N ARG A 428 13.26 15.45 -15.54
CA ARG A 428 12.74 14.11 -15.85
C ARG A 428 13.87 13.08 -16.02
N HIS A 429 14.92 13.42 -16.74
CA HIS A 429 16.06 12.53 -16.97
C HIS A 429 16.80 12.21 -15.67
N ALA A 430 17.07 13.21 -14.83
CA ALA A 430 17.69 13.03 -13.53
C ALA A 430 16.81 12.18 -12.60
N SER A 431 15.49 12.43 -12.58
CA SER A 431 14.52 11.61 -11.81
C SER A 431 14.58 10.14 -12.22
N LEU A 432 14.59 9.85 -13.54
CA LEU A 432 14.69 8.48 -14.05
C LEU A 432 16.00 7.79 -13.65
N LEU A 433 17.13 8.49 -13.73
CA LEU A 433 18.44 7.96 -13.32
C LEU A 433 18.52 7.68 -11.81
N LEU A 434 17.80 8.46 -11.00
CA LEU A 434 17.64 8.24 -9.57
C LEU A 434 16.64 7.12 -9.23
N GLY A 435 15.99 6.52 -10.23
CA GLY A 435 15.03 5.42 -10.06
C GLY A 435 13.59 5.88 -9.79
N LEU A 436 13.28 7.15 -10.01
CA LEU A 436 11.93 7.69 -9.91
C LEU A 436 11.21 7.48 -11.25
N GLN A 437 10.01 6.90 -11.23
CA GLN A 437 9.26 6.60 -12.45
C GLN A 437 8.74 7.86 -13.18
N GLU A 438 8.54 8.95 -12.44
CA GLU A 438 8.11 10.26 -12.95
C GLU A 438 8.84 11.40 -12.19
N PRO A 439 9.00 12.59 -12.80
CA PRO A 439 9.47 13.77 -12.08
C PRO A 439 8.40 14.16 -11.04
N LEU A 440 8.65 13.72 -9.82
CA LEU A 440 7.81 14.03 -8.68
C LEU A 440 8.31 15.36 -8.12
N LYS A 441 7.49 16.41 -8.27
CA LYS A 441 7.70 17.74 -7.64
C LYS A 441 8.07 17.66 -6.15
N VAL A 442 7.69 16.55 -5.53
CA VAL A 442 7.93 16.19 -4.13
C VAL A 442 9.42 16.18 -3.74
N PHE A 443 10.34 16.00 -4.70
CA PHE A 443 11.79 15.99 -4.47
C PHE A 443 12.50 17.24 -5.00
N GLU A 444 11.75 18.19 -5.57
CA GLU A 444 12.30 19.38 -6.25
C GLU A 444 12.46 20.54 -5.25
N GLN A 445 13.63 21.18 -5.27
CA GLN A 445 13.88 22.44 -4.58
C GLN A 445 14.17 23.53 -5.62
N ASP A 446 13.33 24.56 -5.65
CA ASP A 446 13.51 25.72 -6.53
C ASP A 446 14.66 26.61 -6.02
N LEU A 447 15.66 26.84 -6.87
CA LEU A 447 16.73 27.80 -6.68
C LEU A 447 16.64 28.91 -7.73
N VAL A 448 17.30 30.04 -7.45
CA VAL A 448 17.38 31.19 -8.37
C VAL A 448 17.96 30.79 -9.74
N SER A 449 18.80 29.76 -9.80
CA SER A 449 19.50 29.31 -11.01
C SER A 449 18.97 27.99 -11.61
N GLY A 450 17.88 27.42 -11.08
CA GLY A 450 17.33 26.14 -11.53
C GLY A 450 16.72 25.31 -10.40
N VAL A 451 16.41 24.05 -10.68
CA VAL A 451 15.83 23.10 -9.72
C VAL A 451 16.90 22.12 -9.24
N GLU A 452 17.02 21.91 -7.94
CA GLU A 452 17.80 20.81 -7.39
C GLU A 452 16.88 19.66 -6.96
N ILE A 453 17.25 18.43 -7.27
CA ILE A 453 16.55 17.23 -6.78
C ILE A 453 17.24 16.77 -5.51
N GLN A 454 16.55 16.83 -4.38
CA GLN A 454 17.02 16.30 -3.10
C GLN A 454 16.65 14.83 -3.03
N PHE A 455 17.64 13.94 -3.12
CA PHE A 455 17.37 12.50 -3.30
C PHE A 455 17.92 11.60 -2.18
N ALA A 456 18.82 12.12 -1.34
CA ALA A 456 19.40 11.35 -0.24
C ALA A 456 19.45 12.16 1.05
N LEU A 457 19.06 11.53 2.15
CA LEU A 457 19.07 12.09 3.49
C LEU A 457 19.74 11.10 4.46
N GLU A 458 21.00 11.36 4.79
CA GLU A 458 21.90 10.37 5.40
C GLU A 458 22.33 10.74 6.81
N ARG A 459 22.58 9.69 7.62
CA ARG A 459 23.14 9.85 8.98
C ARG A 459 24.65 10.00 8.95
N SER A 460 25.32 9.41 7.96
CA SER A 460 26.78 9.44 7.85
C SER A 460 27.22 10.19 6.59
N ARG A 461 28.39 10.83 6.70
CA ARG A 461 29.03 11.51 5.57
C ARG A 461 29.39 10.54 4.45
N GLU A 462 29.81 9.34 4.83
CA GLU A 462 30.26 8.31 3.90
C GLU A 462 29.11 7.80 3.05
N ASP A 463 27.94 7.54 3.65
CA ASP A 463 26.74 7.13 2.93
C ASP A 463 26.28 8.21 1.95
N ALA A 464 26.28 9.48 2.36
CA ALA A 464 25.93 10.59 1.47
C ALA A 464 26.89 10.72 0.29
N LEU A 465 28.19 10.56 0.53
CA LEU A 465 29.20 10.57 -0.53
C LEU A 465 29.06 9.35 -1.45
N ASN A 466 28.72 8.17 -0.92
CA ASN A 466 28.50 6.97 -1.71
C ASN A 466 27.30 7.12 -2.65
N GLN A 467 26.19 7.67 -2.15
CA GLN A 467 25.00 8.01 -2.94
C GLN A 467 25.34 9.03 -4.04
N CYS A 468 26.09 10.08 -3.70
CA CYS A 468 26.54 11.05 -4.71
C CYS A 468 27.47 10.45 -5.76
N MET A 469 28.42 9.58 -5.36
CA MET A 469 29.27 8.88 -6.32
C MET A 469 28.46 7.95 -7.24
N GLU A 470 27.37 7.35 -6.76
CA GLU A 470 26.46 6.58 -7.61
C GLU A 470 25.71 7.47 -8.60
N ALA A 471 25.25 8.65 -8.16
CA ALA A 471 24.63 9.65 -9.03
C ALA A 471 25.61 10.17 -10.10
N GLU A 472 26.85 10.46 -9.72
CA GLU A 472 27.92 10.90 -10.63
C GLU A 472 28.29 9.83 -11.66
N LYS A 473 28.33 8.55 -11.27
CA LYS A 473 28.51 7.43 -12.21
C LYS A 473 27.42 7.37 -13.29
N LYS A 474 26.23 7.91 -12.99
CA LYS A 474 25.10 8.03 -13.92
C LYS A 474 25.13 9.34 -14.72
N GLY A 475 26.20 10.14 -14.60
CA GLY A 475 26.39 11.37 -15.37
C GLY A 475 25.73 12.61 -14.75
N MET A 476 25.33 12.56 -13.48
CA MET A 476 24.71 13.70 -12.78
C MET A 476 25.74 14.48 -11.96
N SER A 477 25.58 15.81 -11.87
CA SER A 477 26.35 16.61 -10.90
C SER A 477 25.70 16.48 -9.53
N CYS A 478 26.44 15.97 -8.55
CA CYS A 478 25.95 15.77 -7.19
C CYS A 478 26.72 16.63 -6.19
N ALA A 479 26.01 17.19 -5.22
CA ALA A 479 26.59 17.89 -4.09
C ALA A 479 26.09 17.28 -2.78
N VAL A 480 26.96 17.27 -1.76
CA VAL A 480 26.57 16.91 -0.40
C VAL A 480 26.59 18.16 0.45
N THR A 481 25.48 18.47 1.11
CA THR A 481 25.46 19.51 2.14
C THR A 481 25.50 18.87 3.51
N GLN A 482 26.53 19.20 4.29
CA GLN A 482 26.65 18.88 5.70
C GLN A 482 26.09 20.01 6.56
N TYR A 483 25.22 19.64 7.49
CA TYR A 483 24.71 20.50 8.53
C TYR A 483 25.47 20.26 9.82
N GLU A 484 26.03 21.34 10.37
CA GLU A 484 26.81 21.35 11.62
C GLU A 484 26.02 21.95 12.76
#